data_AF-A0A9D6Y8T5-F1
#
_entry.id   AF-A0A9D6Y8T5-F1
#
_cell.length_a   1.000
_cell.length_b   1.000
_cell.length_c   1.000
_cell.angle_alpha   90.00
_cell.angle_beta   90.00
_cell.angle_gamma   90.00
#
_symmetry.space_group_name_H-M   'P 1'
#
loop_
_entity.id
_entity.type
_entity.pdbx_description
1 polymer ?
#
loop_
_entity_poly.entity_id
_entity_poly.type
_entity_poly.pdbx_seq_one_letter_code
_entity_poly.pdbx_strand_id
1 'polypeptide(L)'
;MPAEELPAASVERAIRIVLSEVAALAHDFDGRARDVLYAANIMLFRPGESLPSGRTALTERLRFAEPETDLTALEGVLDLCVELSTTTQAEDYGPDKDLQPMALPVPRVKRSPDGRRSRVLPGAPRAYSERLLDIYADTHTLGQWCREKGDFSETVCTQVDDYFRSQQSVRSFVAVPLMQLRDARPLAVLNIHRNSEGILRTRAGSDPEVLDQFSALLGPFSSTLLLLLARLDRSTALGAPSVSGSQGVRH
;
A
#
# COMPACT_ATOMS: atom_id res chain seq x y z
N MET A 1 -16.30 23.43 -23.72
CA MET A 1 -15.60 24.09 -22.60
C MET A 1 -14.58 23.10 -22.07
N PRO A 2 -13.28 23.45 -21.98
CA PRO A 2 -12.32 22.57 -21.34
C PRO A 2 -12.75 22.38 -19.88
N ALA A 3 -12.77 21.13 -19.41
CA ALA A 3 -13.09 20.82 -18.02
C ALA A 3 -12.00 21.45 -17.14
N GLU A 4 -12.39 22.32 -16.21
CA GLU A 4 -11.48 22.95 -15.27
C GLU A 4 -10.75 21.85 -14.48
N GLU A 5 -9.42 21.90 -14.49
CA GLU A 5 -8.61 20.93 -13.77
C GLU A 5 -8.72 21.20 -12.26
N LEU A 6 -8.85 20.12 -11.48
CA LEU A 6 -8.98 20.26 -10.03
C LEU A 6 -7.58 20.36 -9.43
N PRO A 7 -7.35 21.25 -8.43
CA PRO A 7 -6.10 21.29 -7.69
C PRO A 7 -5.77 19.92 -7.07
N ALA A 8 -4.47 19.57 -7.01
CA ALA A 8 -4.01 18.29 -6.46
C ALA A 8 -4.55 18.04 -5.04
N ALA A 9 -4.51 19.05 -4.16
CA ALA A 9 -5.04 18.98 -2.79
C ALA A 9 -6.53 18.62 -2.74
N SER A 10 -7.33 19.09 -3.70
CA SER A 10 -8.76 18.74 -3.79
C SER A 10 -8.95 17.28 -4.19
N VAL A 11 -8.09 16.76 -5.08
CA VAL A 11 -8.10 15.34 -5.48
C VAL A 11 -7.64 14.44 -4.33
N GLU A 12 -6.58 14.82 -3.61
CA GLU A 12 -6.11 14.11 -2.41
C GLU A 12 -7.19 14.04 -1.34
N ARG A 13 -7.88 15.14 -1.06
CA ARG A 13 -9.02 15.16 -0.15
C ARG A 13 -10.14 14.24 -0.61
N ALA A 14 -10.47 14.24 -1.90
CA ALA A 14 -11.48 13.33 -2.45
C ALA A 14 -11.07 11.85 -2.28
N ILE A 15 -9.78 11.53 -2.46
CA ILE A 15 -9.25 10.18 -2.19
C ILE A 15 -9.45 9.83 -0.72
N ARG A 16 -9.11 10.72 0.22
CA ARG A 16 -9.27 10.46 1.66
C ARG A 16 -10.73 10.28 2.08
N ILE A 17 -11.67 11.00 1.47
CA ILE A 17 -13.10 10.74 1.69
C ILE A 17 -13.43 9.29 1.30
N VAL A 18 -13.05 8.85 0.10
CA VAL A 18 -13.31 7.48 -0.36
C VAL A 18 -12.63 6.44 0.54
N LEU A 19 -11.39 6.69 0.98
CA LEU A 19 -10.68 5.82 1.93
C LEU A 19 -11.37 5.74 3.29
N SER A 20 -11.93 6.85 3.76
CA SER A 20 -12.66 6.90 5.04
C SER A 20 -13.93 6.05 4.96
N GLU A 21 -14.66 6.13 3.85
CA GLU A 21 -15.83 5.29 3.61
C GLU A 21 -15.45 3.80 3.49
N VAL A 22 -14.30 3.48 2.89
CA VAL A 22 -13.77 2.11 2.86
C VAL A 22 -13.43 1.60 4.27
N ALA A 23 -12.79 2.44 5.09
CA ALA A 23 -12.46 2.08 6.47
C ALA A 23 -13.73 1.89 7.32
N ALA A 24 -14.73 2.75 7.14
CA ALA A 24 -16.05 2.63 7.76
C ALA A 24 -16.79 1.36 7.30
N LEU A 25 -16.77 1.06 5.99
CA LEU A 25 -17.34 -0.16 5.43
C LEU A 25 -16.71 -1.41 6.08
N ALA A 26 -15.38 -1.44 6.24
CA ALA A 26 -14.70 -2.56 6.90
C ALA A 26 -15.07 -2.68 8.39
N HIS A 27 -15.23 -1.55 9.09
CA HIS A 27 -15.69 -1.50 10.48
C HIS A 27 -17.11 -2.06 10.63
N ASP A 28 -18.04 -1.58 9.80
CA ASP A 28 -19.44 -2.02 9.78
C ASP A 28 -19.56 -3.50 9.39
N PHE A 29 -18.80 -3.92 8.37
CA PHE A 29 -18.76 -5.31 7.93
C PHE A 29 -18.32 -6.26 9.05
N ASP A 30 -17.37 -5.84 9.88
CA ASP A 30 -16.92 -6.61 11.03
C ASP A 30 -17.89 -6.60 12.23
N GLY A 31 -18.87 -5.69 12.26
CA GLY A 31 -19.85 -5.56 13.34
C GLY A 31 -19.22 -5.27 14.70
N ARG A 32 -18.17 -4.45 14.74
CA ARG A 32 -17.37 -4.19 15.96
C ARG A 32 -17.88 -2.99 16.74
N ALA A 33 -17.40 -2.89 17.98
CA ALA A 33 -17.63 -1.71 18.80
C ALA A 33 -16.96 -0.46 18.19
N ARG A 34 -17.52 0.71 18.51
CA ARG A 34 -17.13 2.01 17.92
C ARG A 34 -15.74 2.50 18.33
N ASP A 35 -15.13 1.89 19.35
CA ASP A 35 -13.80 2.22 19.86
C ASP A 35 -12.65 1.58 19.06
N VAL A 36 -12.95 0.61 18.18
CA VAL A 36 -11.94 0.02 17.30
C VAL A 36 -11.58 1.00 16.18
N LEU A 37 -10.32 1.41 16.13
CA LEU A 37 -9.80 2.29 15.09
C LEU A 37 -9.59 1.48 13.81
N TYR A 38 -10.16 1.96 12.71
CA TYR A 38 -9.86 1.49 11.36
C TYR A 38 -9.18 2.61 10.59
N ALA A 39 -8.29 2.22 9.69
CA ALA A 39 -7.58 3.14 8.84
C ALA A 39 -7.35 2.53 7.46
N ALA A 40 -7.22 3.41 6.48
CA ALA A 40 -6.98 3.04 5.11
C ALA A 40 -5.89 3.93 4.50
N ASN A 41 -5.03 3.34 3.68
CA ASN A 41 -4.00 4.05 2.94
C ASN A 41 -3.75 3.47 1.56
N ILE A 42 -3.14 4.27 0.69
CA ILE A 42 -2.70 3.85 -0.64
C ILE A 42 -1.18 3.75 -0.67
N MET A 43 -0.67 2.63 -1.17
CA MET A 43 0.71 2.52 -1.65
C MET A 43 0.74 2.53 -3.17
N LEU A 44 1.44 3.50 -3.75
CA LEU A 44 1.59 3.64 -5.19
C LEU A 44 2.76 2.79 -5.68
N PHE A 45 2.57 2.07 -6.78
CA PHE A 45 3.67 1.34 -7.39
C PHE A 45 4.58 2.28 -8.18
N ARG A 46 5.90 2.18 -7.96
CA ARG A 46 6.92 2.92 -8.70
C ARG A 46 7.86 1.91 -9.38
N PRO A 47 7.91 1.88 -10.73
CA PRO A 47 8.78 0.96 -11.46
C PRO A 47 10.25 1.14 -11.11
N GLY A 48 11.00 0.05 -10.97
CA GLY A 48 12.42 0.08 -10.60
C GLY A 48 13.27 0.90 -11.56
N GLU A 49 12.94 0.88 -12.86
CA GLU A 49 13.59 1.68 -13.91
C GLU A 49 13.37 3.19 -13.80
N SER A 50 12.34 3.63 -13.06
CA SER A 50 12.06 5.03 -12.79
C SER A 50 12.69 5.53 -11.49
N LEU A 51 13.29 4.62 -10.70
CA LEU A 51 13.86 4.98 -9.42
C LEU A 51 15.23 5.64 -9.62
N PRO A 52 15.51 6.75 -8.91
CA PRO A 52 16.81 7.40 -8.97
C PRO A 52 17.92 6.47 -8.48
N SER A 53 19.08 6.52 -9.13
CA SER A 53 20.27 5.78 -8.69
C SER A 53 20.87 6.40 -7.43
N GLY A 54 21.31 5.57 -6.48
CA GLY A 54 21.99 5.99 -5.25
C GLY A 54 21.11 6.05 -3.98
N ARG A 55 21.69 6.57 -2.89
CA ARG A 55 20.98 6.79 -1.61
C ARG A 55 20.04 7.98 -1.75
N THR A 56 18.76 7.69 -1.90
CA THR A 56 17.70 8.71 -2.01
C THR A 56 16.80 8.68 -0.79
N ALA A 57 15.92 9.67 -0.65
CA ALA A 57 14.87 9.67 0.39
C ALA A 57 13.99 8.41 0.34
N LEU A 58 13.93 7.71 -0.81
CA LEU A 58 13.26 6.41 -0.91
C LEU A 58 14.04 5.31 -0.19
N THR A 59 15.37 5.29 -0.28
CA THR A 59 16.22 4.28 0.39
C THR A 59 16.10 4.38 1.92
N GLU A 60 16.00 5.59 2.46
CA GLU A 60 15.89 5.82 3.92
C GLU A 60 14.59 5.27 4.53
N ARG A 61 13.52 5.24 3.73
CA ARG A 61 12.21 4.74 4.12
C ARG A 61 11.87 3.37 3.52
N LEU A 62 12.78 2.77 2.75
CA LEU A 62 12.65 1.39 2.32
C LEU A 62 12.71 0.49 3.57
N ARG A 63 11.75 -0.41 3.70
CA ARG A 63 11.65 -1.35 4.82
C ARG A 63 11.71 -2.78 4.31
N PHE A 64 12.21 -3.67 5.16
CA PHE A 64 12.24 -5.13 4.93
C PHE A 64 12.98 -5.52 3.64
N ALA A 65 14.05 -4.81 3.34
CA ALA A 65 14.95 -5.11 2.24
C ALA A 65 16.28 -5.65 2.79
N GLU A 66 16.93 -6.53 2.04
CA GLU A 66 18.28 -6.98 2.38
C GLU A 66 19.23 -5.78 2.38
N PRO A 67 20.24 -5.71 3.28
CA PRO A 67 21.14 -4.56 3.39
C PRO A 67 21.84 -4.16 2.08
N GLU A 68 22.06 -5.13 1.20
CA GLU A 68 22.72 -4.98 -0.11
C GLU A 68 21.72 -4.94 -1.28
N THR A 69 20.42 -4.71 -1.01
CA THR A 69 19.40 -4.67 -2.06
C THR A 69 19.68 -3.54 -3.04
N ASP A 70 20.00 -3.93 -4.27
CA ASP A 70 20.03 -3.02 -5.41
C ASP A 70 18.59 -2.70 -5.85
N LEU A 71 18.19 -1.43 -5.73
CA LEU A 71 16.87 -0.95 -6.18
C LEU A 71 16.62 -1.23 -7.66
N THR A 72 17.67 -1.26 -8.49
CA THR A 72 17.54 -1.54 -9.92
C THR A 72 17.22 -3.01 -10.22
N ALA A 73 17.56 -3.91 -9.28
CA ALA A 73 17.22 -5.33 -9.36
C ALA A 73 15.76 -5.62 -8.97
N LEU A 74 15.05 -4.65 -8.38
CA LEU A 74 13.63 -4.76 -8.08
C LEU A 74 12.77 -4.54 -9.33
N GLU A 75 11.55 -5.09 -9.32
CA GLU A 75 10.53 -4.72 -10.31
C GLU A 75 10.08 -3.29 -10.05
N GLY A 76 10.01 -2.93 -8.77
CA GLY A 76 9.72 -1.59 -8.30
C GLY A 76 9.54 -1.59 -6.79
N VAL A 77 8.90 -0.54 -6.30
CA VAL A 77 8.53 -0.40 -4.88
C VAL A 77 7.07 -0.01 -4.76
N LEU A 78 6.46 -0.40 -3.65
CA LEU A 78 5.18 0.14 -3.20
C LEU A 78 5.48 1.26 -2.21
N ASP A 79 5.18 2.49 -2.63
CA ASP A 79 5.53 3.73 -1.98
C ASP A 79 4.30 4.28 -1.23
N LEU A 80 4.37 4.35 0.10
CA LEU A 80 3.29 4.88 0.92
C LEU A 80 3.17 6.39 0.79
N CYS A 81 2.03 6.87 0.29
CA CYS A 81 1.69 8.29 0.28
C CYS A 81 0.86 8.62 1.52
N VAL A 82 1.48 9.24 2.53
CA VAL A 82 0.80 9.62 3.78
C VAL A 82 -0.40 10.56 3.52
N GLU A 83 -0.30 11.45 2.54
CA GLU A 83 -1.41 12.32 2.13
C GLU A 83 -2.62 11.55 1.57
N LEU A 84 -2.42 10.29 1.16
CA LEU A 84 -3.45 9.35 0.69
C LEU A 84 -3.75 8.29 1.76
N SER A 85 -3.86 8.73 3.00
CA SER A 85 -4.28 7.93 4.15
C SER A 85 -5.39 8.63 4.93
N THR A 86 -6.13 7.89 5.74
CA THR A 86 -7.10 8.43 6.69
C THR A 86 -7.44 7.37 7.73
N THR A 87 -8.09 7.79 8.81
CA THR A 87 -8.64 6.90 9.83
C THR A 87 -10.13 7.19 10.05
N THR A 88 -10.86 6.25 10.65
CA THR A 88 -12.27 6.47 11.02
C THR A 88 -12.47 7.54 12.10
N GLN A 89 -11.39 7.99 12.73
CA GLN A 89 -11.38 9.04 13.76
C GLN A 89 -10.75 10.35 13.25
N ALA A 90 -10.35 10.41 11.97
CA ALA A 90 -9.72 11.60 11.42
C ALA A 90 -10.75 12.74 11.31
N GLU A 91 -10.39 13.91 11.83
CA GLU A 91 -11.16 15.13 11.62
C GLU A 91 -11.10 15.53 10.15
N ASP A 92 -12.27 15.83 9.57
CA ASP A 92 -12.41 16.36 8.21
C ASP A 92 -11.68 15.55 7.12
N TYR A 93 -11.61 14.22 7.30
CA TYR A 93 -10.92 13.30 6.38
C TYR A 93 -9.44 13.67 6.18
N GLY A 94 -8.78 14.13 7.25
CA GLY A 94 -7.34 14.43 7.25
C GLY A 94 -6.46 13.17 7.11
N PRO A 95 -5.18 13.34 6.74
CA PRO A 95 -4.22 12.24 6.70
C PRO A 95 -4.02 11.60 8.07
N ASP A 96 -3.67 10.31 8.09
CA ASP A 96 -3.30 9.60 9.32
C ASP A 96 -2.00 10.19 9.89
N LYS A 97 -2.11 10.86 11.03
CA LYS A 97 -1.00 11.59 11.68
C LYS A 97 0.05 10.65 12.29
N ASP A 98 -0.33 9.42 12.60
CA ASP A 98 0.57 8.44 13.21
C ASP A 98 1.30 7.61 12.14
N LEU A 99 0.85 7.70 10.90
CA LEU A 99 1.41 6.95 9.78
C LEU A 99 2.75 7.53 9.32
N GLN A 100 3.79 6.70 9.39
CA GLN A 100 5.13 7.08 8.96
C GLN A 100 5.35 6.73 7.48
N PRO A 101 6.03 7.58 6.69
CA PRO A 101 6.41 7.24 5.32
C PRO A 101 7.22 5.94 5.27
N MET A 102 6.84 5.04 4.36
CA MET A 102 7.59 3.81 4.11
C MET A 102 7.47 3.37 2.67
N ALA A 103 8.42 2.55 2.22
CA ALA A 103 8.35 1.87 0.94
C ALA A 103 8.65 0.37 1.12
N LEU A 104 7.98 -0.46 0.32
CA LEU A 104 8.15 -1.91 0.34
C LEU A 104 8.67 -2.42 -1.00
N PRO A 105 9.66 -3.33 -1.01
CA PRO A 105 10.22 -3.86 -2.24
C PRO A 105 9.24 -4.79 -2.95
N VAL A 106 9.17 -4.67 -4.28
CA VAL A 106 8.49 -5.63 -5.16
C VAL A 106 9.58 -6.32 -6.00
N PRO A 107 9.92 -7.59 -5.74
CA PRO A 107 11.04 -8.25 -6.42
C PRO A 107 10.65 -8.63 -7.85
N ARG A 108 11.61 -8.63 -8.79
CA ARG A 108 11.37 -9.19 -10.16
C ARG A 108 11.13 -10.69 -10.11
N VAL A 109 11.93 -11.40 -9.33
CA VAL A 109 11.83 -12.86 -9.15
C VAL A 109 10.98 -13.15 -7.92
N LYS A 110 9.80 -13.74 -8.13
CA LYS A 110 8.77 -13.90 -7.08
C LYS A 110 8.96 -15.14 -6.20
N ARG A 111 9.79 -16.10 -6.62
CA ARG A 111 10.01 -17.39 -5.94
C ARG A 111 11.49 -17.68 -5.80
N SER A 112 11.84 -18.49 -4.80
CA SER A 112 13.17 -19.09 -4.69
C SER A 112 13.53 -19.93 -5.93
N PRO A 113 14.81 -20.26 -6.18
CA PRO A 113 15.22 -21.04 -7.34
C PRO A 113 14.56 -22.43 -7.42
N ASP A 114 14.22 -23.02 -6.28
CA ASP A 114 13.49 -24.30 -6.19
C ASP A 114 11.95 -24.15 -6.33
N GLY A 115 11.45 -22.92 -6.47
CA GLY A 115 10.04 -22.59 -6.62
C GLY A 115 9.21 -22.70 -5.33
N ARG A 116 9.77 -23.14 -4.21
CA ARG A 116 9.00 -23.51 -3.00
C ARG A 116 8.68 -22.34 -2.10
N ARG A 117 9.60 -21.39 -1.96
CA ARG A 117 9.48 -20.25 -1.03
C ARG A 117 9.18 -18.96 -1.80
N SER A 118 8.43 -18.06 -1.17
CA SER A 118 8.08 -16.75 -1.74
C SER A 118 9.21 -15.75 -1.53
N ARG A 119 9.59 -15.00 -2.56
CA ARG A 119 10.46 -13.81 -2.39
C ARG A 119 9.67 -12.53 -2.17
N VAL A 120 8.34 -12.62 -2.23
CA VAL A 120 7.43 -11.49 -2.08
C VAL A 120 6.97 -11.40 -0.64
N LEU A 121 7.17 -10.23 -0.02
CA LEU A 121 6.72 -9.94 1.34
C LEU A 121 5.19 -10.05 1.47
N PRO A 122 4.68 -10.52 2.61
CA PRO A 122 3.25 -10.58 2.87
C PRO A 122 2.63 -9.17 2.86
N GLY A 123 1.34 -9.10 2.57
CA GLY A 123 0.55 -7.87 2.53
C GLY A 123 0.63 -7.18 1.18
N ALA A 124 0.91 -5.87 1.16
CA ALA A 124 0.84 -5.08 -0.06
C ALA A 124 1.71 -5.62 -1.22
N PRO A 125 2.98 -6.04 -1.02
CA PRO A 125 3.80 -6.58 -2.11
C PRO A 125 3.24 -7.86 -2.70
N ARG A 126 2.68 -8.74 -1.86
CA ARG A 126 2.06 -10.00 -2.28
C ARG A 126 0.74 -9.75 -3.00
N ALA A 127 -0.12 -8.90 -2.44
CA ALA A 127 -1.37 -8.50 -3.09
C ALA A 127 -1.13 -7.91 -4.49
N TYR A 128 -0.11 -7.05 -4.60
CA TYR A 128 0.33 -6.50 -5.88
C TYR A 128 0.81 -7.59 -6.86
N SER A 129 1.72 -8.45 -6.41
CA SER A 129 2.38 -9.44 -7.28
C SER A 129 1.44 -10.56 -7.72
N GLU A 130 0.57 -11.03 -6.82
CA GLU A 130 -0.38 -12.13 -7.06
C GLU A 130 -1.71 -11.63 -7.63
N ARG A 131 -1.99 -10.31 -7.56
CA ARG A 131 -3.24 -9.68 -8.03
C ARG A 131 -4.47 -10.22 -7.32
N LEU A 132 -4.28 -10.57 -6.05
CA LEU A 132 -5.29 -11.09 -5.16
C LEU A 132 -5.27 -10.27 -3.87
N LEU A 133 -6.39 -10.26 -3.16
CA LEU A 133 -6.41 -9.78 -1.78
C LEU A 133 -5.45 -10.60 -0.92
N ASP A 134 -4.76 -9.94 0.00
CA ASP A 134 -3.91 -10.60 1.00
C ASP A 134 -4.30 -10.13 2.40
N ILE A 135 -4.65 -11.07 3.28
CA ILE A 135 -5.31 -10.78 4.56
C ILE A 135 -4.56 -11.43 5.70
N TYR A 136 -4.40 -10.69 6.79
CA TYR A 136 -3.78 -11.18 8.03
C TYR A 136 -4.65 -10.81 9.23
N ALA A 137 -5.15 -11.84 9.91
CA ALA A 137 -5.95 -11.72 11.11
C ALA A 137 -5.14 -11.24 12.32
N ASP A 138 -3.83 -11.52 12.34
CA ASP A 138 -2.89 -11.04 13.37
C ASP A 138 -1.52 -10.78 12.73
N THR A 139 -1.09 -9.53 12.76
CA THR A 139 0.20 -9.10 12.18
C THR A 139 1.41 -9.65 12.94
N HIS A 140 1.27 -10.07 14.19
CA HIS A 140 2.37 -10.71 14.94
C HIS A 140 2.81 -12.06 14.35
N THR A 141 1.98 -12.66 13.50
CA THR A 141 2.30 -13.93 12.82
C THR A 141 3.19 -13.75 11.59
N LEU A 142 3.42 -12.51 11.14
CA LEU A 142 4.06 -12.23 9.86
C LEU A 142 5.56 -12.56 9.81
N GLY A 143 6.31 -12.34 10.88
CA GLY A 143 7.73 -12.73 10.89
C GLY A 143 7.90 -14.25 10.87
N GLN A 144 7.03 -14.99 11.57
CA GLN A 144 6.99 -16.45 11.46
C GLN A 144 6.64 -16.90 10.03
N TRP A 145 5.64 -16.29 9.39
CA TRP A 145 5.33 -16.56 7.98
C TRP A 145 6.55 -16.33 7.08
N CYS A 146 7.29 -15.24 7.29
CA CYS A 146 8.50 -14.94 6.52
C CYS A 146 9.56 -16.03 6.68
N ARG A 147 9.78 -16.54 7.90
CA ARG A 147 10.73 -17.64 8.15
C ARG A 147 10.31 -18.94 7.46
N GLU A 148 9.04 -19.30 7.57
CA GLU A 148 8.53 -20.61 7.11
C GLU A 148 8.21 -20.66 5.61
N LYS A 149 7.69 -19.58 5.04
CA LYS A 149 7.16 -19.52 3.67
C LYS A 149 7.96 -18.60 2.76
N GLY A 150 8.68 -17.64 3.33
CA GLY A 150 9.46 -16.66 2.60
C GLY A 150 10.91 -17.11 2.34
N ASP A 151 11.53 -16.66 1.27
CA ASP A 151 12.95 -16.80 0.94
C ASP A 151 13.69 -15.52 1.36
N PHE A 152 13.71 -15.25 2.66
CA PHE A 152 14.28 -14.04 3.26
C PHE A 152 15.39 -14.37 4.26
N SER A 153 16.30 -13.43 4.49
CA SER A 153 17.26 -13.54 5.59
C SER A 153 16.60 -13.42 6.96
N GLU A 154 17.27 -13.91 8.01
CA GLU A 154 16.80 -13.75 9.40
C GLU A 154 16.72 -12.27 9.80
N THR A 155 17.57 -11.42 9.21
CA THR A 155 17.52 -9.96 9.39
C THR A 155 16.17 -9.40 8.95
N VAL A 156 15.70 -9.74 7.74
CA VAL A 156 14.40 -9.28 7.24
C VAL A 156 13.26 -9.84 8.09
N CYS A 157 13.31 -11.13 8.45
CA CYS A 157 12.30 -11.75 9.30
C CYS A 157 12.18 -11.05 10.67
N THR A 158 13.32 -10.72 11.29
CA THR A 158 13.38 -10.00 12.58
C THR A 158 12.85 -8.58 12.44
N GLN A 159 13.21 -7.86 11.38
CA GLN A 159 12.67 -6.51 11.13
C GLN A 159 11.13 -6.53 11.00
N VAL A 160 10.57 -7.53 10.33
CA VAL A 160 9.10 -7.69 10.20
C VAL A 160 8.47 -7.94 11.57
N ASP A 161 9.03 -8.85 12.37
CA ASP A 161 8.56 -9.12 13.74
C ASP A 161 8.62 -7.86 14.61
N ASP A 162 9.75 -7.18 14.64
CA ASP A 162 9.98 -5.99 15.47
C ASP A 162 9.04 -4.84 15.08
N TYR A 163 8.83 -4.63 13.78
CA TYR A 163 7.92 -3.60 13.28
C TYR A 163 6.49 -3.83 13.77
N PHE A 164 5.92 -5.03 13.57
CA PHE A 164 4.53 -5.28 13.95
C PHE A 164 4.34 -5.49 15.46
N ARG A 165 5.38 -5.83 16.22
CA ARG A 165 5.33 -5.86 17.69
C ARG A 165 5.38 -4.47 18.31
N SER A 166 6.14 -3.56 17.71
CA SER A 166 6.23 -2.16 18.18
C SER A 166 5.03 -1.33 17.72
N GLN A 167 4.41 -1.66 16.58
CA GLN A 167 3.28 -0.92 16.03
C GLN A 167 1.93 -1.43 16.56
N GLN A 168 1.34 -0.70 17.52
CA GLN A 168 0.04 -1.05 18.09
C GLN A 168 -1.15 -0.65 17.19
N SER A 169 -0.95 0.25 16.22
CA SER A 169 -2.05 0.71 15.34
C SER A 169 -2.46 -0.33 14.29
N VAL A 170 -1.58 -1.30 13.97
CA VAL A 170 -1.79 -2.31 12.92
C VAL A 170 -1.74 -3.72 13.49
N ARG A 171 -2.84 -4.18 14.09
CA ARG A 171 -2.96 -5.56 14.62
C ARG A 171 -3.49 -6.56 13.60
N SER A 172 -4.28 -6.10 12.63
CA SER A 172 -4.73 -6.90 11.49
C SER A 172 -4.99 -6.02 10.28
N PHE A 173 -4.86 -6.57 9.07
CA PHE A 173 -5.06 -5.81 7.84
C PHE A 173 -5.43 -6.68 6.64
N VAL A 174 -5.96 -6.02 5.61
CA VAL A 174 -6.18 -6.52 4.26
C VAL A 174 -5.49 -5.58 3.26
N ALA A 175 -4.79 -6.17 2.30
CA ALA A 175 -4.22 -5.46 1.16
C ALA A 175 -4.99 -5.84 -0.11
N VAL A 176 -5.45 -4.84 -0.85
CA VAL A 176 -6.30 -4.99 -2.03
C VAL A 176 -5.60 -4.35 -3.24
N PRO A 177 -5.27 -5.12 -4.29
CA PRO A 177 -4.66 -4.55 -5.49
C PRO A 177 -5.67 -3.70 -6.27
N LEU A 178 -5.29 -2.48 -6.64
CA LEU A 178 -6.12 -1.60 -7.46
C LEU A 178 -5.79 -1.80 -8.94
N MET A 179 -6.64 -2.55 -9.62
CA MET A 179 -6.46 -2.99 -11.02
C MET A 179 -7.09 -2.02 -12.01
N GLN A 180 -6.31 -1.51 -12.97
CA GLN A 180 -6.89 -0.78 -14.12
C GLN A 180 -7.52 -1.78 -15.09
N LEU A 181 -8.72 -1.48 -15.62
CA LEU A 181 -9.48 -2.37 -16.51
C LEU A 181 -8.70 -2.85 -17.75
N ARG A 182 -7.71 -2.09 -18.19
CA ARG A 182 -6.94 -2.35 -19.41
C ARG A 182 -5.55 -2.92 -19.14
N ASP A 183 -5.09 -2.91 -17.89
CA ASP A 183 -3.73 -3.26 -17.55
C ASP A 183 -3.68 -4.56 -16.76
N ALA A 184 -2.72 -5.40 -17.12
CA ALA A 184 -2.50 -6.66 -16.42
C ALA A 184 -1.85 -6.45 -15.03
N ARG A 185 -1.38 -5.24 -14.70
CA ARG A 185 -0.67 -4.95 -13.45
C ARG A 185 -1.48 -3.96 -12.60
N PRO A 186 -1.50 -4.11 -11.27
CA PRO A 186 -2.08 -3.10 -10.40
C PRO A 186 -1.31 -1.78 -10.53
N LEU A 187 -2.02 -0.66 -10.39
CA LEU A 187 -1.41 0.67 -10.29
C LEU A 187 -0.92 0.95 -8.86
N ALA A 188 -1.67 0.44 -7.89
CA ALA A 188 -1.50 0.72 -6.47
C ALA A 188 -2.07 -0.41 -5.62
N VAL A 189 -1.86 -0.33 -4.32
CA VAL A 189 -2.50 -1.21 -3.33
C VAL A 189 -3.21 -0.35 -2.29
N LEU A 190 -4.48 -0.70 -2.04
CA LEU A 190 -5.27 -0.20 -0.94
C LEU A 190 -5.04 -1.09 0.28
N ASN A 191 -4.51 -0.52 1.35
CA ASN A 191 -4.38 -1.20 2.63
C ASN A 191 -5.50 -0.73 3.56
N ILE A 192 -6.22 -1.67 4.17
CA ILE A 192 -7.19 -1.41 5.23
C ILE A 192 -6.71 -2.15 6.46
N HIS A 193 -6.59 -1.45 7.59
CA HIS A 193 -6.10 -2.04 8.82
C HIS A 193 -6.89 -1.57 10.03
N ARG A 194 -6.70 -2.28 11.14
CA ARG A 194 -7.25 -1.89 12.43
C ARG A 194 -6.31 -2.24 13.58
N ASN A 195 -6.52 -1.59 14.71
CA ASN A 195 -5.74 -1.77 15.93
C ASN A 195 -6.17 -2.99 16.79
N SER A 196 -6.92 -3.93 16.22
CA SER A 196 -7.31 -5.20 16.88
C SER A 196 -7.23 -6.39 15.92
N GLU A 197 -7.12 -7.61 16.45
CA GLU A 197 -6.99 -8.83 15.63
C GLU A 197 -8.32 -9.28 14.99
N GLY A 198 -8.25 -9.79 13.76
CA GLY A 198 -9.31 -10.50 13.05
C GLY A 198 -10.16 -9.64 12.12
N ILE A 199 -9.54 -8.74 11.33
CA ILE A 199 -10.23 -7.94 10.31
C ILE A 199 -11.01 -8.86 9.36
N LEU A 200 -12.19 -8.42 8.91
CA LEU A 200 -13.11 -9.21 8.08
C LEU A 200 -13.49 -10.57 8.69
N ARG A 201 -13.66 -10.60 10.01
CA ARG A 201 -14.08 -11.77 10.81
C ARG A 201 -13.18 -13.00 10.69
N THR A 202 -11.91 -12.83 10.30
CA THR A 202 -10.96 -13.91 9.96
C THR A 202 -10.36 -14.69 11.14
N ARG A 203 -11.02 -14.77 12.30
CA ARG A 203 -10.41 -15.34 13.53
C ARG A 203 -10.15 -16.86 13.50
N ALA A 204 -10.63 -17.61 12.51
CA ALA A 204 -10.40 -19.06 12.41
C ALA A 204 -10.63 -19.62 10.98
N GLY A 205 -9.85 -19.13 10.01
CA GLY A 205 -10.03 -19.51 8.61
C GLY A 205 -11.10 -18.63 7.97
N SER A 206 -10.67 -17.70 7.13
CA SER A 206 -11.56 -16.82 6.38
C SER A 206 -12.47 -17.69 5.51
N ASP A 207 -13.77 -17.62 5.72
CA ASP A 207 -14.74 -18.18 4.78
C ASP A 207 -14.56 -17.45 3.43
N PRO A 208 -14.22 -18.15 2.34
CA PRO A 208 -14.06 -17.54 1.03
C PRO A 208 -15.28 -16.70 0.62
N GLU A 209 -16.49 -17.11 1.01
CA GLU A 209 -17.72 -16.37 0.69
C GLU A 209 -17.75 -14.99 1.35
N VAL A 210 -17.23 -14.87 2.58
CA VAL A 210 -17.15 -13.59 3.30
C VAL A 210 -16.18 -12.64 2.61
N LEU A 211 -15.07 -13.16 2.09
CA LEU A 211 -14.09 -12.36 1.35
C LEU A 211 -14.64 -11.92 -0.01
N ASP A 212 -15.37 -12.80 -0.71
CA ASP A 212 -16.01 -12.47 -1.97
C ASP A 212 -17.09 -11.39 -1.78
N GLN A 213 -17.90 -11.48 -0.73
CA GLN A 213 -18.89 -10.45 -0.38
C GLN A 213 -18.21 -9.11 -0.09
N PHE A 214 -17.15 -9.08 0.72
CA PHE A 214 -16.43 -7.85 1.01
C PHE A 214 -15.78 -7.25 -0.25
N SER A 215 -15.16 -8.10 -1.08
CA SER A 215 -14.57 -7.71 -2.36
C SER A 215 -15.59 -7.09 -3.30
N ALA A 216 -16.80 -7.67 -3.38
CA ALA A 216 -17.90 -7.12 -4.18
C ALA A 216 -18.32 -5.73 -3.70
N LEU A 217 -18.37 -5.52 -2.37
CA LEU A 217 -18.67 -4.21 -1.78
C LEU A 217 -17.56 -3.17 -2.04
N LEU A 218 -16.31 -3.59 -2.14
CA LEU A 218 -15.17 -2.71 -2.45
C LEU A 218 -15.07 -2.28 -3.92
N GLY A 219 -15.75 -2.96 -4.84
CA GLY A 219 -15.64 -2.71 -6.29
C GLY A 219 -15.87 -1.24 -6.69
N PRO A 220 -16.97 -0.59 -6.27
CA PRO A 220 -17.23 0.82 -6.57
C PRO A 220 -16.17 1.77 -6.01
N PHE A 221 -15.69 1.53 -4.78
CA PHE A 221 -14.65 2.32 -4.15
C PHE A 221 -13.32 2.20 -4.90
N SER A 222 -12.92 0.97 -5.24
CA SER A 222 -11.70 0.69 -6.00
C SER A 222 -11.71 1.38 -7.36
N SER A 223 -12.86 1.35 -8.05
CA SER A 223 -13.04 2.03 -9.33
C SER A 223 -12.93 3.56 -9.19
N THR A 224 -13.52 4.13 -8.13
CA THR A 224 -13.46 5.56 -7.84
C THR A 224 -12.04 6.01 -7.48
N LEU A 225 -11.33 5.24 -6.64
CA LEU A 225 -9.94 5.49 -6.28
C LEU A 225 -9.04 5.51 -7.52
N LEU A 226 -9.20 4.57 -8.46
CA LEU A 226 -8.42 4.55 -9.70
C LEU A 226 -8.65 5.80 -10.57
N LEU A 227 -9.89 6.28 -10.67
CA LEU A 227 -10.21 7.52 -11.40
C LEU A 227 -9.56 8.75 -10.75
N LEU A 228 -9.59 8.82 -9.41
CA LEU A 228 -9.00 9.91 -8.65
C LEU A 228 -7.47 9.88 -8.71
N LEU A 229 -6.84 8.70 -8.59
CA LEU A 229 -5.40 8.52 -8.72
C LEU A 229 -4.91 8.95 -10.10
N ALA A 230 -5.61 8.56 -11.17
CA ALA A 230 -5.29 9.01 -12.52
C ALA A 230 -5.41 10.53 -12.69
N ARG A 231 -6.31 11.19 -11.94
CA ARG A 231 -6.45 12.65 -11.94
C ARG A 231 -5.36 13.33 -11.13
N LEU A 232 -4.94 12.75 -10.01
CA LEU A 232 -3.85 13.24 -9.18
C LEU A 232 -2.53 13.25 -9.96
N ASP A 233 -2.24 12.17 -10.68
CA ASP A 233 -1.03 12.04 -11.52
C ASP A 233 -0.95 13.18 -12.56
N ARG A 234 -2.04 13.45 -13.29
CA ARG A 234 -2.09 14.59 -14.23
C ARG A 234 -1.87 15.95 -13.56
N SER A 235 -2.46 16.14 -12.38
CA SER A 235 -2.38 17.41 -11.65
C SER A 235 -0.96 17.68 -11.13
N THR A 236 -0.25 16.63 -10.71
CA THR A 236 1.15 16.73 -10.26
C THR A 236 2.11 16.93 -11.43
N ALA A 237 1.86 16.28 -12.58
CA ALA A 237 2.65 16.48 -13.79
C ALA A 237 2.60 17.92 -14.33
N LEU A 238 1.44 18.59 -14.21
CA LEU A 238 1.25 19.97 -14.66
C LEU A 238 1.77 21.02 -13.67
N GLY A 239 1.85 20.69 -12.38
CA GLY A 239 2.39 21.56 -11.33
C GLY A 239 3.90 21.51 -11.17
N ALA A 240 4.59 20.53 -11.77
CA ALA A 240 6.04 20.47 -11.75
C ALA A 240 6.62 21.64 -12.57
N PRO A 241 7.45 22.52 -11.97
CA PRO A 241 8.06 23.61 -12.71
C PRO A 241 8.85 23.02 -13.88
N SER A 242 8.50 23.41 -15.11
CA SER A 242 9.26 23.05 -16.29
C SER A 242 10.69 23.55 -16.08
N VAL A 243 11.62 22.61 -15.90
CA VAL A 243 13.07 22.90 -15.82
C VAL A 243 13.48 23.44 -17.19
N SER A 244 13.21 24.72 -17.39
CA SER A 244 13.46 25.46 -18.61
C SER A 244 14.81 26.14 -18.47
N GLY A 245 15.78 25.60 -19.20
CA GLY A 245 16.91 26.35 -19.71
C GLY A 245 18.12 26.49 -18.78
N SER A 246 18.98 25.48 -18.75
CA SER A 246 20.42 25.75 -18.72
C SER A 246 20.84 26.32 -20.09
N GLN A 247 20.68 27.63 -20.26
CA GLN A 247 21.44 28.36 -21.28
C GLN A 247 22.93 28.26 -20.94
N GLY A 248 23.72 28.00 -21.98
CA GLY A 248 25.08 27.57 -21.87
C GLY A 248 26.05 28.59 -21.30
N VAL A 249 27.13 28.08 -20.74
CA VAL A 249 28.40 28.79 -20.66
C VAL A 249 29.36 28.04 -21.57
N ARG A 250 29.53 28.55 -22.79
CA ARG A 250 30.73 28.31 -23.58
C ARG A 250 31.80 29.27 -23.08
N HIS A 251 32.91 28.74 -22.57
CA HIS A 251 34.20 29.41 -22.61
C HIS A 251 35.27 28.37 -22.94
#